data_AF-A0A524NXF1-F1
#
_entry.id   AF-A0A524NXF1-F1
#
_cell.length_a   1.000
_cell.length_b   1.000
_cell.length_c   1.000
_cell.angle_alpha   90.00
_cell.angle_beta   90.00
_cell.angle_gamma   90.00
#
_symmetry.space_group_name_H-M   'P 1'
#
loop_
_entity.id
_entity.type
_entity.pdbx_description
1 polymer ?
#
loop_
_entity_poly.entity_id
_entity_poly.type
_entity_poly.pdbx_seq_one_letter_code
_entity_poly.pdbx_strand_id
1 'polypeptide(L)'
;MKKLFVIIMGIALSFTGCDISDFGDTNENVNGPLEGNTASLLSGAMTRFSTQQGRPYRITPTLNVQYFMQVVYNDEMLYADYSGFWQSYYVQVLSNLKLVIDIVSDPESALDPAIVGNGNLANQKAVAMIFKAVVFKRVTDLFGDVPYSNALTAETLTPLYDKQEDIYAAMIADVKAARDMILVGNAGPTGDAIYGGDMTKWVKFANSFLMQMAMQLSEVTSSKIDAEAEFASALGHSGGVIETLDEEAWYSFDTQNGFNNPWNWMRPADYGVAEELISSLKGYGNNAVTSNTTFDDRILVMQEDTS
;
A
#
# COMPACT_ATOMS: atom_id res chain seq x y z
N MET A 1 -58.66 -6.68 55.16
CA MET A 1 -57.34 -7.35 55.16
C MET A 1 -56.99 -7.99 53.81
N LYS A 2 -57.84 -8.83 53.18
CA LYS A 2 -57.53 -9.43 51.86
C LYS A 2 -57.27 -8.44 50.71
N LYS A 3 -58.01 -7.32 50.64
CA LYS A 3 -57.81 -6.29 49.60
C LYS A 3 -56.50 -5.48 49.77
N LEU A 4 -56.03 -5.32 51.00
CA LEU A 4 -54.77 -4.62 51.30
C LEU A 4 -53.56 -5.48 50.93
N PHE A 5 -53.68 -6.80 51.11
CA PHE A 5 -52.63 -7.77 50.77
C PHE A 5 -52.39 -7.84 49.26
N VAL A 6 -53.46 -7.77 48.44
CA VAL A 6 -53.35 -7.77 46.97
C VAL A 6 -52.70 -6.49 46.45
N ILE A 7 -52.96 -5.34 47.08
CA ILE A 7 -52.34 -4.06 46.69
C ILE A 7 -50.85 -4.05 47.07
N ILE A 8 -50.49 -4.56 48.24
CA ILE A 8 -49.09 -4.65 48.68
C ILE A 8 -48.30 -5.64 47.80
N MET A 9 -48.91 -6.75 47.40
CA MET A 9 -48.28 -7.74 46.52
C MET A 9 -48.11 -7.22 45.07
N GLY A 10 -49.04 -6.39 44.59
CA GLY A 10 -48.91 -5.70 43.30
C GLY A 10 -47.79 -4.66 43.28
N ILE A 11 -47.61 -3.92 44.37
CA ILE A 11 -46.54 -2.91 44.50
C ILE A 11 -45.16 -3.58 44.66
N ALA A 12 -45.08 -4.71 45.37
CA ALA A 12 -43.83 -5.46 45.51
C ALA A 12 -43.30 -6.04 44.18
N LEU A 13 -44.20 -6.37 43.24
CA LEU A 13 -43.85 -6.81 41.89
C LEU A 13 -43.44 -5.67 40.94
N SER A 14 -43.61 -4.41 41.34
CA SER A 14 -43.26 -3.25 40.51
C SER A 14 -41.80 -2.81 40.65
N PHE A 15 -41.07 -3.35 41.65
CA PHE A 15 -39.67 -2.98 41.93
C PHE A 15 -38.65 -4.05 41.53
N THR A 16 -39.07 -5.15 40.92
CA THR A 16 -38.17 -6.11 40.25
C THR A 16 -38.16 -5.83 38.75
N GLY A 17 -37.84 -4.60 38.37
CA GLY A 17 -37.41 -4.33 37.00
C GLY A 17 -36.01 -4.90 36.84
N CYS A 18 -35.80 -5.78 35.86
CA CYS A 18 -34.43 -6.09 35.42
C CYS A 18 -33.74 -4.76 35.10
N ASP A 19 -32.50 -4.62 35.54
CA ASP A 19 -31.68 -3.48 35.17
C ASP A 19 -31.42 -3.55 33.66
N ILE A 20 -32.31 -2.92 32.88
CA ILE A 20 -32.22 -2.81 31.41
C ILE A 20 -31.16 -1.77 31.00
N SER A 21 -30.48 -1.14 31.96
CA SER A 21 -29.50 -0.09 31.68
C SER A 21 -28.09 -0.61 31.39
N ASP A 22 -27.79 -1.88 31.69
CA ASP A 22 -26.50 -2.49 31.39
C ASP A 22 -26.70 -3.79 30.59
N PHE A 23 -26.72 -3.66 29.26
CA PHE A 23 -26.73 -4.80 28.34
C PHE A 23 -25.34 -5.46 28.19
N GLY A 24 -24.33 -5.04 28.96
CA GLY A 24 -22.94 -5.24 28.57
C GLY A 24 -22.64 -4.50 27.26
N ASP A 25 -21.39 -4.59 26.81
CA ASP A 25 -20.99 -4.00 25.53
C ASP A 25 -21.57 -4.83 24.37
N THR A 26 -22.80 -4.51 23.98
CA THR A 26 -23.51 -5.16 22.86
C THR A 26 -22.92 -4.82 21.50
N ASN A 27 -21.87 -3.98 21.47
CA ASN A 27 -21.07 -3.70 20.28
C ASN A 27 -19.81 -4.58 20.19
N GLU A 28 -19.59 -5.52 21.13
CA GLU A 28 -18.55 -6.53 20.94
C GLU A 28 -18.99 -7.54 19.89
N ASN A 29 -18.37 -7.40 18.71
CA ASN A 29 -18.55 -8.33 17.61
C ASN A 29 -17.90 -9.68 17.95
N VAL A 30 -18.69 -10.60 18.48
CA VAL A 30 -18.30 -11.97 18.84
C VAL A 30 -17.72 -12.77 17.66
N ASN A 31 -17.93 -12.31 16.41
CA ASN A 31 -17.40 -12.92 15.17
C ASN A 31 -16.40 -12.02 14.43
N GLY A 32 -16.11 -10.83 14.94
CA GLY A 32 -15.09 -9.93 14.40
C GLY A 32 -13.73 -10.28 14.99
N PRO A 33 -12.61 -9.89 14.36
CA PRO A 33 -11.32 -9.96 15.03
C PRO A 33 -11.41 -9.16 16.34
N LEU A 34 -11.32 -9.88 17.47
CA LEU A 34 -11.10 -9.32 18.80
C LEU A 34 -9.79 -8.52 18.75
N GLU A 35 -9.90 -7.19 18.81
CA GLU A 35 -8.81 -6.20 18.73
C GLU A 35 -8.00 -6.21 17.42
N GLY A 36 -7.96 -5.06 16.73
CA GLY A 36 -7.20 -4.91 15.49
C GLY A 36 -5.70 -4.98 15.74
N ASN A 37 -5.08 -6.15 15.55
CA ASN A 37 -3.63 -6.31 15.68
C ASN A 37 -2.90 -5.51 14.59
N THR A 38 -2.31 -4.37 14.97
CA THR A 38 -1.68 -3.42 14.04
C THR A 38 -0.53 -4.04 13.24
N ALA A 39 0.25 -4.94 13.85
CA ALA A 39 1.33 -5.64 13.16
C ALA A 39 0.83 -6.55 12.04
N SER A 40 -0.22 -7.33 12.30
CA SER A 40 -0.80 -8.27 11.32
C SER A 40 -1.49 -7.52 10.18
N LEU A 41 -2.18 -6.42 10.48
CA LEU A 41 -2.80 -5.56 9.47
C LEU A 41 -1.75 -4.93 8.55
N LEU A 42 -0.67 -4.38 9.12
CA LEU A 42 0.43 -3.77 8.36
C LEU A 42 1.14 -4.81 7.48
N SER A 43 1.55 -5.93 8.07
CA SER A 43 2.23 -7.01 7.35
C SER A 43 1.34 -7.61 6.25
N GLY A 44 0.06 -7.81 6.55
CA GLY A 44 -0.94 -8.29 5.59
C GLY A 44 -1.10 -7.34 4.41
N ALA A 45 -1.14 -6.02 4.64
CA ALA A 45 -1.22 -5.03 3.58
C ALA A 45 0.03 -5.02 2.69
N MET A 46 1.23 -4.99 3.29
CA MET A 46 2.51 -5.01 2.57
C MET A 46 2.70 -6.28 1.76
N THR A 47 2.39 -7.42 2.38
CA THR A 47 2.44 -8.74 1.74
C THR A 47 1.47 -8.82 0.59
N ARG A 48 0.21 -8.39 0.78
CA ARG A 48 -0.80 -8.43 -0.28
C ARG A 48 -0.42 -7.57 -1.47
N PHE A 49 0.09 -6.35 -1.23
CA PHE A 49 0.58 -5.49 -2.29
C PHE A 49 1.74 -6.14 -3.08
N SER A 50 2.70 -6.75 -2.37
CA SER A 50 3.92 -7.31 -2.97
C SER A 50 3.70 -8.65 -3.68
N THR A 51 2.70 -9.41 -3.25
CA THR A 51 2.37 -10.74 -3.81
C THR A 51 1.18 -10.70 -4.76
N GLN A 52 0.66 -9.52 -5.09
CA GLN A 52 -0.48 -9.36 -5.98
C GLN A 52 -0.18 -10.00 -7.35
N GLN A 53 -0.97 -11.03 -7.67
CA GLN A 53 -0.87 -11.77 -8.91
C GLN A 53 -1.86 -11.24 -9.93
N GLY A 54 -1.61 -11.55 -11.20
CA GLY A 54 -2.57 -11.39 -12.27
C GLY A 54 -2.09 -10.48 -13.38
N ARG A 55 -2.73 -10.63 -14.53
CA ARG A 55 -2.39 -9.97 -15.79
C ARG A 55 -2.29 -8.45 -15.64
N PRO A 56 -3.31 -7.72 -15.13
CA PRO A 56 -3.26 -6.25 -15.07
C PRO A 56 -2.35 -5.68 -13.99
N TYR A 57 -2.02 -6.45 -12.94
CA TYR A 57 -1.11 -5.98 -11.90
C TYR A 57 0.35 -6.03 -12.33
N ARG A 58 0.69 -7.00 -13.20
CA ARG A 58 2.09 -7.35 -13.43
C ARG A 58 2.47 -7.60 -14.89
N ILE A 59 1.68 -8.38 -15.61
CA ILE A 59 2.00 -8.76 -17.00
C ILE A 59 1.72 -7.60 -17.96
N THR A 60 0.51 -7.05 -17.94
CA THR A 60 0.11 -5.96 -18.84
C THR A 60 1.07 -4.76 -18.79
N PRO A 61 1.54 -4.29 -17.61
CA PRO A 61 2.57 -3.26 -17.56
C PRO A 61 3.84 -3.63 -18.35
N THR A 62 4.32 -4.88 -18.26
CA THR A 62 5.52 -5.32 -19.00
C THR A 62 5.30 -5.49 -20.50
N LEU A 63 4.07 -5.77 -20.93
CA LEU A 63 3.71 -5.78 -22.34
C LEU A 63 3.65 -4.34 -22.90
N ASN A 64 3.07 -3.41 -22.12
CA ASN A 64 2.93 -2.00 -22.51
C ASN A 64 4.29 -1.30 -22.65
N VAL A 65 5.27 -1.64 -21.81
CA VAL A 65 6.65 -1.11 -21.92
C VAL A 65 7.56 -2.00 -22.77
N GLN A 66 7.00 -3.00 -23.47
CA GLN A 66 7.71 -3.86 -24.41
C GLN A 66 8.94 -4.56 -23.82
N TYR A 67 8.83 -5.06 -22.58
CA TYR A 67 9.82 -5.98 -22.00
C TYR A 67 9.51 -7.43 -22.41
N PHE A 68 8.23 -7.78 -22.40
CA PHE A 68 7.74 -9.06 -22.88
C PHE A 68 6.76 -8.86 -24.03
N MET A 69 6.60 -9.90 -24.83
CA MET A 69 5.50 -10.05 -25.77
C MET A 69 4.71 -11.32 -25.52
N GLN A 70 3.46 -11.32 -25.94
CA GLN A 70 2.63 -12.52 -25.97
C GLN A 70 2.73 -13.20 -27.33
N VAL A 71 3.07 -14.48 -27.29
CA VAL A 71 3.18 -15.31 -28.49
C VAL A 71 1.91 -16.11 -28.77
N VAL A 72 1.07 -16.29 -27.75
CA VAL A 72 -0.27 -16.90 -27.82
C VAL A 72 -1.23 -16.15 -26.89
N TYR A 73 -2.55 -16.26 -27.16
CA TYR A 73 -3.59 -15.55 -26.41
C TYR A 73 -3.33 -14.04 -26.32
N ASN A 74 -3.06 -13.39 -27.46
CA ASN A 74 -2.55 -12.02 -27.56
C ASN A 74 -3.58 -10.91 -27.20
N ASP A 75 -4.71 -11.26 -26.60
CA ASP A 75 -5.75 -10.31 -26.23
C ASP A 75 -5.22 -9.25 -25.25
N GLU A 76 -4.28 -9.61 -24.37
CA GLU A 76 -3.71 -8.64 -23.40
C GLU A 76 -2.81 -7.59 -24.05
N MET A 77 -2.15 -7.91 -25.16
CA MET A 77 -1.43 -6.93 -25.97
C MET A 77 -2.37 -6.09 -26.83
N LEU A 78 -3.54 -6.63 -27.17
CA LEU A 78 -4.49 -6.05 -28.11
C LEU A 78 -5.73 -5.45 -27.41
N TYR A 79 -5.54 -4.81 -26.26
CA TYR A 79 -6.56 -4.04 -25.54
C TYR A 79 -7.59 -4.85 -24.73
N ALA A 80 -7.24 -6.03 -24.20
CA ALA A 80 -8.11 -6.69 -23.21
C ALA A 80 -8.35 -5.75 -22.01
N ASP A 81 -9.60 -5.32 -21.86
CA ASP A 81 -10.04 -4.57 -20.68
C ASP A 81 -10.38 -5.55 -19.55
N TYR A 82 -10.00 -5.15 -18.36
CA TYR A 82 -9.98 -5.98 -17.18
C TYR A 82 -10.83 -5.27 -16.12
N SER A 83 -12.04 -5.77 -15.87
CA SER A 83 -12.92 -5.22 -14.84
C SER A 83 -12.56 -5.77 -13.44
N GLY A 84 -12.70 -4.92 -12.41
CA GLY A 84 -12.53 -5.33 -11.00
C GLY A 84 -11.12 -5.17 -10.40
N PHE A 85 -10.16 -4.62 -11.14
CA PHE A 85 -8.73 -4.54 -10.73
C PHE A 85 -8.37 -3.35 -9.85
N TRP A 86 -9.21 -3.18 -8.84
CA TRP A 86 -9.18 -2.10 -7.86
C TRP A 86 -9.40 -2.65 -6.46
N GLN A 87 -10.21 -3.71 -6.37
CA GLN A 87 -10.68 -4.29 -5.13
C GLN A 87 -9.54 -4.73 -4.22
N SER A 88 -8.49 -5.36 -4.76
CA SER A 88 -7.36 -5.79 -3.92
C SER A 88 -6.66 -4.61 -3.26
N TYR A 89 -6.50 -3.49 -3.97
CA TYR A 89 -5.92 -2.27 -3.39
C TYR A 89 -6.84 -1.70 -2.31
N TYR A 90 -8.13 -1.50 -2.58
CA TYR A 90 -9.03 -0.81 -1.64
C TYR A 90 -9.46 -1.64 -0.45
N VAL A 91 -9.75 -2.92 -0.69
CA VAL A 91 -10.38 -3.80 0.31
C VAL A 91 -9.36 -4.55 1.15
N GLN A 92 -8.16 -4.84 0.63
CA GLN A 92 -7.19 -5.70 1.32
C GLN A 92 -5.90 -4.98 1.69
N VAL A 93 -5.58 -3.85 1.04
CA VAL A 93 -4.34 -3.11 1.32
C VAL A 93 -4.65 -1.78 2.00
N LEU A 94 -5.35 -0.88 1.31
CA LEU A 94 -5.64 0.48 1.79
C LEU A 94 -6.54 0.48 3.04
N SER A 95 -7.56 -0.36 3.10
CA SER A 95 -8.43 -0.51 4.29
C SER A 95 -7.63 -0.93 5.52
N ASN A 96 -6.72 -1.90 5.38
CA ASN A 96 -5.87 -2.37 6.47
C ASN A 96 -4.91 -1.27 6.95
N LEU A 97 -4.28 -0.53 6.01
CA LEU A 97 -3.41 0.59 6.34
C LEU A 97 -4.18 1.73 7.03
N LYS A 98 -5.40 2.04 6.54
CA LYS A 98 -6.29 3.01 7.17
C LYS A 98 -6.68 2.59 8.58
N LEU A 99 -7.01 1.31 8.78
CA LEU A 99 -7.34 0.78 10.10
C LEU A 99 -6.15 0.86 11.07
N VAL A 100 -4.93 0.56 10.62
CA VAL A 100 -3.71 0.77 11.44
C VAL A 100 -3.59 2.25 11.84
N ILE A 101 -3.73 3.17 10.88
CA ILE A 101 -3.66 4.62 11.14
C ILE A 101 -4.73 5.05 12.15
N ASP A 102 -5.96 4.56 12.03
CA ASP A 102 -7.06 4.91 12.92
C ASP A 102 -6.80 4.41 14.34
N ILE A 103 -6.42 3.13 14.49
CA ILE A 103 -6.11 2.51 15.77
C ILE A 103 -5.00 3.31 16.48
N VAL A 104 -3.86 3.56 15.83
CA VAL A 104 -2.74 4.25 16.49
C VAL A 104 -2.94 5.76 16.65
N SER A 105 -4.00 6.31 16.05
CA SER A 105 -4.39 7.71 16.24
C SER A 105 -5.36 7.89 17.41
N ASP A 106 -5.97 6.81 17.90
CA ASP A 106 -6.78 6.83 19.11
C ASP A 106 -5.89 7.13 20.33
N PRO A 107 -6.20 8.16 21.13
CA PRO A 107 -5.48 8.45 22.36
C PRO A 107 -5.42 7.27 23.34
N GLU A 108 -6.43 6.39 23.37
CA GLU A 108 -6.48 5.23 24.26
C GLU A 108 -5.46 4.14 23.88
N SER A 109 -5.04 4.09 22.61
CA SER A 109 -4.03 3.13 22.13
C SER A 109 -2.67 3.27 22.81
N ALA A 110 -2.38 4.42 23.43
CA ALA A 110 -1.17 4.59 24.23
C ALA A 110 -1.21 3.81 25.57
N LEU A 111 -2.39 3.37 26.00
CA LEU A 111 -2.61 2.60 27.22
C LEU A 111 -2.70 1.09 26.96
N ASP A 112 -2.88 0.68 25.71
CA ASP A 112 -2.99 -0.73 25.33
C ASP A 112 -1.59 -1.36 25.10
N PRO A 113 -1.17 -2.34 25.94
CA PRO A 113 0.09 -3.03 25.76
C PRO A 113 0.20 -3.82 24.46
N ALA A 114 -0.91 -4.29 23.87
CA ALA A 114 -0.90 -5.03 22.62
C ALA A 114 -0.55 -4.12 21.43
N ILE A 115 -1.00 -2.86 21.45
CA ILE A 115 -0.69 -1.87 20.42
C ILE A 115 0.71 -1.29 20.64
N VAL A 116 1.06 -0.89 21.86
CA VAL A 116 2.39 -0.34 22.19
C VAL A 116 3.48 -1.41 21.99
N GLY A 117 3.16 -2.68 22.24
CA GLY A 117 4.05 -3.81 21.99
C GLY A 117 4.41 -4.01 20.51
N ASN A 118 3.58 -3.50 19.59
CA ASN A 118 3.85 -3.54 18.15
C ASN A 118 4.75 -2.40 17.66
N GLY A 119 5.24 -1.52 18.53
CA GLY A 119 6.16 -0.43 18.20
C GLY A 119 5.68 0.92 18.69
N ASN A 120 6.50 1.96 18.52
CA ASN A 120 6.10 3.32 18.88
C ASN A 120 4.92 3.78 17.97
N LEU A 121 3.86 4.34 18.56
CA LEU A 121 2.64 4.73 17.84
C LEU A 121 2.91 5.69 16.68
N ALA A 122 3.81 6.66 16.86
CA ALA A 122 4.18 7.60 15.80
C ALA A 122 4.90 6.89 14.65
N ASN A 123 5.79 5.95 14.96
CA ASN A 123 6.46 5.15 13.94
C ASN A 123 5.50 4.19 13.21
N GLN A 124 4.58 3.53 13.93
CA GLN A 124 3.53 2.70 13.32
C GLN A 124 2.67 3.52 12.35
N LYS A 125 2.24 4.72 12.80
CA LYS A 125 1.44 5.65 11.98
C LYS A 125 2.19 6.12 10.74
N ALA A 126 3.44 6.54 10.92
CA ALA A 126 4.28 7.03 9.83
C ALA A 126 4.46 5.99 8.74
N VAL A 127 4.82 4.74 9.10
CA VAL A 127 4.98 3.64 8.14
C VAL A 127 3.68 3.35 7.40
N ALA A 128 2.55 3.27 8.12
CA ALA A 128 1.25 3.03 7.50
C ALA A 128 0.85 4.15 6.54
N MET A 129 1.09 5.42 6.90
CA MET A 129 0.83 6.58 6.03
C MET A 129 1.69 6.57 4.78
N ILE A 130 3.00 6.32 4.91
CA ILE A 130 3.93 6.25 3.77
C ILE A 130 3.51 5.12 2.83
N PHE A 131 3.24 3.92 3.35
CA PHE A 131 2.86 2.79 2.51
C PHE A 131 1.46 2.97 1.89
N LYS A 132 0.53 3.64 2.58
CA LYS A 132 -0.77 4.05 2.01
C LYS A 132 -0.55 4.93 0.77
N ALA A 133 0.37 5.88 0.82
CA ALA A 133 0.72 6.72 -0.33
C ALA A 133 1.37 5.94 -1.47
N VAL A 134 2.23 4.95 -1.19
CA VAL A 134 2.77 4.04 -2.23
C VAL A 134 1.66 3.32 -2.99
N VAL A 135 0.66 2.82 -2.26
CA VAL A 135 -0.47 2.09 -2.86
C VAL A 135 -1.37 3.05 -3.64
N PHE A 136 -1.70 4.23 -3.09
CA PHE A 136 -2.48 5.22 -3.83
C PHE A 136 -1.76 5.75 -5.07
N LYS A 137 -0.44 5.91 -5.05
CA LYS A 137 0.34 6.26 -6.25
C LYS A 137 0.16 5.21 -7.34
N ARG A 138 0.35 3.92 -7.02
CA ARG A 138 0.11 2.81 -7.97
C ARG A 138 -1.29 2.87 -8.56
N VAL A 139 -2.27 3.18 -7.72
CA VAL A 139 -3.68 3.23 -8.07
C VAL A 139 -3.98 4.42 -8.99
N THR A 140 -3.63 5.66 -8.62
CA THR A 140 -3.89 6.82 -9.47
C THR A 140 -3.07 6.79 -10.76
N ASP A 141 -1.83 6.29 -10.74
CA ASP A 141 -1.02 6.18 -11.96
C ASP A 141 -1.61 5.22 -13.00
N LEU A 142 -2.39 4.22 -12.56
CA LEU A 142 -3.07 3.28 -13.43
C LEU A 142 -4.42 3.81 -13.94
N PHE A 143 -5.14 4.58 -13.13
CA PHE A 143 -6.56 4.86 -13.37
C PHE A 143 -6.93 6.35 -13.47
N GLY A 144 -6.00 7.26 -13.15
CA GLY A 144 -6.25 8.70 -13.14
C GLY A 144 -6.99 9.17 -11.88
N ASP A 145 -8.10 9.85 -12.08
CA ASP A 145 -8.98 10.34 -11.02
C ASP A 145 -9.68 9.18 -10.33
N VAL A 146 -9.67 9.17 -8.99
CA VAL A 146 -10.07 7.99 -8.23
C VAL A 146 -10.60 8.30 -6.83
N PRO A 147 -11.38 7.42 -6.18
CA PRO A 147 -11.76 7.56 -4.78
C PRO A 147 -10.57 7.71 -3.83
N TYR A 148 -10.38 8.89 -3.23
CA TYR A 148 -9.25 9.16 -2.33
C TYR A 148 -9.71 9.74 -0.99
N SER A 149 -10.12 11.01 -0.94
CA SER A 149 -10.43 11.74 0.30
C SER A 149 -11.65 11.19 1.04
N ASN A 150 -12.68 10.78 0.30
CA ASN A 150 -13.91 10.21 0.85
C ASN A 150 -13.93 8.67 0.81
N ALA A 151 -12.81 8.04 0.49
CA ALA A 151 -12.71 6.58 0.43
C ALA A 151 -12.38 5.96 1.80
N LEU A 152 -12.44 4.62 1.86
CA LEU A 152 -12.00 3.82 3.01
C LEU A 152 -12.77 4.08 4.32
N THR A 153 -14.01 4.58 4.20
CA THR A 153 -14.94 4.76 5.33
C THR A 153 -16.24 4.02 5.05
N ALA A 154 -16.83 3.45 6.10
CA ALA A 154 -18.15 2.80 6.02
C ALA A 154 -19.29 3.82 5.85
N GLU A 155 -19.04 5.10 6.16
CA GLU A 155 -20.05 6.17 6.05
C GLU A 155 -20.35 6.56 4.59
N THR A 156 -19.38 6.39 3.69
CA THR A 156 -19.49 6.76 2.29
C THR A 156 -19.49 5.52 1.40
N LEU A 157 -20.69 5.04 1.06
CA LEU A 157 -20.86 3.84 0.23
C LEU A 157 -20.49 4.07 -1.25
N THR A 158 -20.54 5.32 -1.71
CA THR A 158 -20.24 5.71 -3.10
C THR A 158 -19.27 6.90 -3.10
N PRO A 159 -17.98 6.67 -2.84
CA PRO A 159 -17.01 7.74 -2.75
C PRO A 159 -16.81 8.42 -4.11
N LEU A 160 -16.72 9.75 -4.08
CA LEU A 160 -16.42 10.55 -5.26
C LEU A 160 -14.97 10.36 -5.69
N TYR A 161 -14.73 10.59 -6.98
CA TYR A 161 -13.40 10.50 -7.56
C TYR A 161 -12.73 11.86 -7.39
N ASP A 162 -11.57 11.85 -6.76
CA ASP A 162 -10.74 13.04 -6.63
C ASP A 162 -9.82 13.13 -7.83
N LYS A 163 -9.47 14.37 -8.21
CA LYS A 163 -8.56 14.60 -9.32
C LYS A 163 -7.17 14.06 -9.01
N GLN A 164 -6.50 13.45 -9.98
CA GLN A 164 -5.13 12.97 -9.82
C GLN A 164 -4.18 14.06 -9.31
N GLU A 165 -4.34 15.31 -9.75
CA GLU A 165 -3.57 16.46 -9.27
C GLU A 165 -3.74 16.68 -7.74
N ASP A 166 -4.99 16.62 -7.26
CA ASP A 166 -5.30 16.81 -5.83
C ASP A 166 -4.81 15.61 -5.00
N ILE A 167 -4.86 14.41 -5.57
CA ILE A 167 -4.34 13.19 -4.95
C ILE A 167 -2.81 13.29 -4.79
N TYR A 168 -2.07 13.70 -5.82
CA TYR A 168 -0.62 13.91 -5.71
C TYR A 168 -0.26 14.96 -4.66
N ALA A 169 -1.00 16.07 -4.60
CA ALA A 169 -0.77 17.11 -3.60
C ALA A 169 -0.98 16.58 -2.18
N ALA A 170 -2.05 15.82 -1.97
CA ALA A 170 -2.34 15.20 -0.68
C ALA A 170 -1.33 14.12 -0.30
N MET A 171 -0.91 13.26 -1.24
CA MET A 171 0.09 12.21 -0.98
C MET A 171 1.44 12.80 -0.61
N ILE A 172 1.91 13.85 -1.29
CA ILE A 172 3.16 14.54 -0.96
C ILE A 172 3.10 15.13 0.45
N ALA A 173 1.99 15.80 0.79
CA ALA A 173 1.79 16.35 2.12
C ALA A 173 1.76 15.26 3.21
N ASP A 174 1.01 14.17 2.98
CA ASP A 174 0.91 13.02 3.88
C ASP A 174 2.28 12.37 4.11
N VAL A 175 3.06 12.16 3.05
CA VAL A 175 4.40 11.54 3.15
C VAL A 175 5.39 12.45 3.88
N LYS A 176 5.36 13.76 3.65
CA LYS A 176 6.19 14.73 4.41
C LYS A 176 5.82 14.71 5.89
N ALA A 177 4.53 14.79 6.22
CA ALA A 177 4.06 14.73 7.59
C ALA A 177 4.43 13.41 8.28
N ALA A 178 4.30 12.29 7.57
CA ALA A 178 4.67 10.97 8.08
C ALA A 178 6.18 10.85 8.30
N ARG A 179 7.01 11.29 7.34
CA ARG A 179 8.47 11.32 7.49
C ARG A 179 8.89 12.15 8.70
N ASP A 180 8.32 13.35 8.86
CA ASP A 180 8.68 14.28 9.93
C ASP A 180 8.16 13.80 11.31
N MET A 181 7.20 12.88 11.32
CA MET A 181 6.69 12.19 12.52
C MET A 181 7.60 11.04 12.99
N ILE A 182 8.48 10.52 12.13
CA ILE A 182 9.33 9.38 12.48
C ILE A 182 10.28 9.74 13.62
N LEU A 183 10.29 8.88 14.64
CA LEU A 183 11.20 8.94 15.78
C LEU A 183 12.28 7.87 15.63
N VAL A 184 13.38 8.24 14.99
CA VAL A 184 14.57 7.37 14.84
C VAL A 184 15.12 7.00 16.22
N GLY A 185 15.46 5.72 16.40
CA GLY A 185 15.93 5.17 17.68
C GLY A 185 14.82 4.65 18.59
N ASN A 186 13.55 5.01 18.34
CA ASN A 186 12.41 4.35 18.95
C ASN A 186 12.04 3.09 18.16
N ALA A 187 11.33 2.16 18.83
CA ALA A 187 10.87 0.93 18.20
C ALA A 187 10.01 1.22 16.96
N GLY A 188 10.37 0.62 15.82
CA GLY A 188 9.54 0.60 14.62
C GLY A 188 8.41 -0.43 14.72
N PRO A 189 7.49 -0.44 13.75
CA PRO A 189 6.41 -1.41 13.70
C PRO A 189 6.93 -2.84 13.53
N THR A 190 6.50 -3.77 14.39
CA THR A 190 6.89 -5.20 14.31
C THR A 190 6.31 -5.92 13.08
N GLY A 191 5.24 -5.37 12.50
CA GLY A 191 4.60 -5.86 11.27
C GLY A 191 5.22 -5.34 9.97
N ASP A 192 6.33 -4.62 10.01
CA ASP A 192 6.99 -4.10 8.81
C ASP A 192 7.74 -5.20 8.04
N ALA A 193 7.20 -5.57 6.89
CA ALA A 193 7.76 -6.59 6.02
C ALA A 193 8.81 -6.07 5.02
N ILE A 194 9.12 -4.77 5.03
CA ILE A 194 10.08 -4.14 4.11
C ILE A 194 11.40 -3.85 4.80
N TYR A 195 11.36 -3.10 5.92
CA TYR A 195 12.58 -2.70 6.65
C TYR A 195 12.68 -3.30 8.05
N GLY A 196 11.75 -4.17 8.44
CA GLY A 196 11.78 -4.80 9.76
C GLY A 196 11.71 -3.79 10.92
N GLY A 197 11.12 -2.62 10.69
CA GLY A 197 11.02 -1.53 11.67
C GLY A 197 12.24 -0.61 11.71
N ASP A 198 13.16 -0.67 10.74
CA ASP A 198 14.27 0.30 10.63
C ASP A 198 13.75 1.68 10.18
N MET A 199 13.56 2.54 11.17
CA MET A 199 13.02 3.88 10.95
C MET A 199 13.97 4.82 10.21
N THR A 200 15.28 4.56 10.23
CA THR A 200 16.24 5.35 9.44
C THR A 200 16.02 5.09 7.95
N LYS A 201 15.82 3.82 7.57
CA LYS A 201 15.50 3.44 6.19
C LYS A 201 14.14 3.98 5.75
N TRP A 202 13.14 4.01 6.64
CA TRP A 202 11.85 4.63 6.33
C TRP A 202 11.95 6.13 6.03
N VAL A 203 12.80 6.88 6.74
CA VAL A 203 13.04 8.31 6.41
C VAL A 203 13.69 8.45 5.04
N LYS A 204 14.72 7.65 4.73
CA LYS A 204 15.39 7.65 3.43
C LYS A 204 14.46 7.28 2.29
N PHE A 205 13.62 6.26 2.51
CA PHE A 205 12.59 5.85 1.57
C PHE A 205 11.56 6.96 1.33
N ALA A 206 11.06 7.60 2.38
CA ALA A 206 10.09 8.68 2.24
C ALA A 206 10.64 9.85 1.40
N ASN A 207 11.91 10.25 1.62
CA ASN A 207 12.56 11.28 0.80
C ASN A 207 12.73 10.85 -0.65
N SER A 208 13.19 9.61 -0.88
CA SER A 208 13.36 9.08 -2.25
C SER A 208 12.03 8.94 -2.97
N PHE A 209 10.97 8.59 -2.26
CA PHE A 209 9.61 8.49 -2.79
C PHE A 209 9.02 9.86 -3.12
N LEU A 210 9.27 10.89 -2.30
CA LEU A 210 8.93 12.27 -2.61
C LEU A 210 9.65 12.75 -3.88
N MET A 211 10.94 12.44 -4.03
CA MET A 211 11.69 12.74 -5.26
C MET A 211 11.08 12.03 -6.47
N GLN A 212 10.68 10.76 -6.34
CA GLN A 212 10.02 10.03 -7.42
C GLN A 212 8.68 10.67 -7.81
N MET A 213 7.85 11.06 -6.84
CA MET A 213 6.58 11.76 -7.11
C MET A 213 6.82 13.13 -7.75
N ALA A 214 7.83 13.88 -7.31
CA ALA A 214 8.20 15.15 -7.91
C ALA A 214 8.66 14.99 -9.36
N MET A 215 9.51 13.99 -9.65
CA MET A 215 9.92 13.68 -11.02
C MET A 215 8.74 13.31 -11.92
N GLN A 216 7.76 12.57 -11.41
CA GLN A 216 6.54 12.25 -12.18
C GLN A 216 5.78 13.51 -12.60
N LEU A 217 5.87 14.58 -11.82
CA LEU A 217 5.18 15.85 -12.05
C LEU A 217 6.01 16.85 -12.89
N SER A 218 7.24 16.53 -13.29
CA SER A 218 8.19 17.51 -13.87
C SER A 218 7.69 18.19 -15.15
N GLU A 219 6.84 17.50 -15.93
CA GLU A 219 6.30 18.01 -17.19
C GLU A 219 4.86 18.57 -17.04
N VAL A 220 4.30 18.58 -15.82
CA VAL A 220 2.95 19.09 -15.57
C VAL A 220 2.98 20.62 -15.44
N THR A 221 2.69 21.30 -16.54
CA THR A 221 2.83 22.78 -16.66
C THR A 221 1.86 23.60 -15.80
N SER A 222 0.82 22.99 -15.24
CA SER A 222 -0.21 23.66 -14.42
C SER A 222 -0.49 22.91 -13.12
N SER A 223 0.56 22.45 -12.45
CA SER A 223 0.47 21.77 -11.16
C SER A 223 0.36 22.77 -10.01
N LYS A 224 -0.47 22.48 -9.00
CA LYS A 224 -0.41 23.14 -7.68
C LYS A 224 0.90 22.89 -6.92
N ILE A 225 1.71 21.93 -7.37
CA ILE A 225 2.93 21.47 -6.73
C ILE A 225 4.12 21.97 -7.53
N ASP A 226 5.04 22.66 -6.87
CA ASP A 226 6.36 22.99 -7.43
C ASP A 226 7.25 21.74 -7.37
N ALA A 227 7.30 21.01 -8.49
CA ALA A 227 8.04 19.75 -8.59
C ALA A 227 9.54 19.92 -8.33
N GLU A 228 10.16 21.00 -8.82
CA GLU A 228 11.58 21.25 -8.61
C GLU A 228 11.87 21.52 -7.13
N ALA A 229 11.05 22.35 -6.48
CA ALA A 229 11.19 22.64 -5.06
C ALA A 229 10.96 21.39 -4.19
N GLU A 230 9.96 20.56 -4.50
CA GLU A 230 9.71 19.32 -3.76
C GLU A 230 10.86 18.32 -3.92
N PHE A 231 11.41 18.16 -5.14
CA PHE A 231 12.57 17.31 -5.38
C PHE A 231 13.79 17.80 -4.59
N ALA A 232 14.12 19.09 -4.68
CA ALA A 232 15.26 19.69 -3.99
C ALA A 232 15.11 19.61 -2.46
N SER A 233 13.89 19.82 -1.94
CA SER A 233 13.61 19.71 -0.50
C SER A 233 13.79 18.29 0.02
N ALA A 234 13.33 17.28 -0.73
CA ALA A 234 13.48 15.88 -0.34
C ALA A 234 14.95 15.42 -0.42
N LEU A 235 15.66 15.80 -1.48
CA LEU A 235 17.09 15.50 -1.66
C LEU A 235 17.95 16.14 -0.56
N GLY A 236 17.65 17.39 -0.18
CA GLY A 236 18.39 18.15 0.84
C GLY A 236 18.01 17.82 2.28
N HIS A 237 17.08 16.89 2.53
CA HIS A 237 16.63 16.55 3.87
C HIS A 237 17.75 15.88 4.68
N SER A 238 17.91 16.25 5.96
CA SER A 238 19.00 15.76 6.82
C SER A 238 18.98 14.26 7.09
N GLY A 239 17.80 13.64 6.98
CA GLY A 239 17.63 12.17 7.03
C GLY A 239 18.15 11.42 5.80
N GLY A 240 18.58 12.12 4.76
CA GLY A 240 19.14 11.55 3.53
C GLY A 240 18.11 10.85 2.64
N VAL A 241 18.63 10.23 1.59
CA VAL A 241 17.89 9.44 0.58
C VAL A 241 18.46 8.03 0.51
N ILE A 242 17.87 7.18 -0.33
CA ILE A 242 18.43 5.86 -0.65
C ILE A 242 19.64 6.08 -1.55
N GLU A 243 20.81 5.61 -1.11
CA GLU A 243 22.09 5.75 -1.82
C GLU A 243 22.74 4.40 -2.12
N THR A 244 22.34 3.34 -1.40
CA THR A 244 22.91 1.99 -1.53
C THR A 244 21.83 0.92 -1.65
N LEU A 245 22.21 -0.26 -2.16
CA LEU A 245 21.29 -1.39 -2.35
C LEU A 245 20.65 -1.87 -1.04
N ASP A 246 21.39 -1.82 0.08
CA ASP A 246 20.88 -2.26 1.39
C ASP A 246 19.81 -1.32 1.96
N GLU A 247 19.63 -0.14 1.37
CA GLU A 247 18.64 0.87 1.75
C GLU A 247 17.38 0.81 0.87
N GLU A 248 17.35 -0.04 -0.16
CA GLU A 248 16.20 -0.19 -1.05
C GLU A 248 15.03 -0.90 -0.38
N ALA A 249 13.81 -0.51 -0.77
CA ALA A 249 12.57 -1.07 -0.25
C ALA A 249 12.25 -2.42 -0.91
N TRP A 250 12.85 -3.50 -0.39
CA TRP A 250 12.59 -4.86 -0.86
C TRP A 250 11.58 -5.60 0.01
N TYR A 251 10.57 -6.20 -0.63
CA TYR A 251 9.79 -7.25 0.01
C TYR A 251 10.47 -8.60 -0.18
N SER A 252 10.76 -9.29 0.92
CA SER A 252 11.35 -10.63 0.89
C SER A 252 10.26 -11.68 0.74
N PHE A 253 10.26 -12.42 -0.37
CA PHE A 253 9.33 -13.52 -0.61
C PHE A 253 9.69 -14.76 0.19
N ASP A 254 8.67 -15.48 0.67
CA ASP A 254 8.80 -16.71 1.42
C ASP A 254 7.96 -17.80 0.77
N THR A 255 8.62 -18.62 -0.04
CA THR A 255 7.99 -19.71 -0.78
C THR A 255 7.49 -20.83 0.15
N GLN A 256 8.11 -21.04 1.32
CA GLN A 256 7.72 -22.10 2.25
C GLN A 256 6.38 -21.78 2.92
N ASN A 257 6.14 -20.50 3.20
CA ASN A 257 4.89 -20.03 3.80
C ASN A 257 3.86 -19.52 2.77
N GLY A 258 4.07 -19.78 1.48
CA GLY A 258 3.12 -19.47 0.42
C GLY A 258 3.18 -18.04 -0.13
N PHE A 259 4.09 -17.20 0.37
CA PHE A 259 4.36 -15.84 -0.10
C PHE A 259 5.31 -15.86 -1.30
N ASN A 260 4.89 -16.53 -2.37
CA ASN A 260 5.69 -16.73 -3.58
C ASN A 260 5.90 -15.41 -4.32
N ASN A 261 7.10 -15.25 -4.90
CA ASN A 261 7.35 -14.22 -5.89
C ASN A 261 6.30 -14.36 -7.00
N PRO A 262 5.56 -13.29 -7.33
CA PRO A 262 4.55 -13.38 -8.37
C PRO A 262 5.10 -13.87 -9.70
N TRP A 263 6.36 -13.58 -10.00
CA TRP A 263 7.01 -13.98 -11.24
C TRP A 263 7.09 -15.50 -11.48
N ASN A 264 6.96 -16.32 -10.44
CA ASN A 264 6.99 -17.78 -10.57
C ASN A 264 5.83 -18.37 -11.39
N TRP A 265 4.70 -17.66 -11.52
CA TRP A 265 3.51 -18.15 -12.23
C TRP A 265 3.44 -17.74 -13.70
N MET A 266 4.46 -17.05 -14.21
CA MET A 266 4.52 -16.69 -15.62
C MET A 266 4.73 -17.95 -16.46
N ARG A 267 3.91 -18.17 -17.49
CA ARG A 267 4.00 -19.34 -18.37
C ARG A 267 4.91 -19.00 -19.56
N PRO A 268 6.13 -19.56 -19.68
CA PRO A 268 7.04 -19.22 -20.78
C PRO A 268 6.47 -19.56 -22.16
N ALA A 269 5.54 -20.52 -22.26
CA ALA A 269 4.84 -20.83 -23.49
C ALA A 269 3.92 -19.70 -23.99
N ASP A 270 3.47 -18.82 -23.08
CA ASP A 270 2.55 -17.72 -23.40
C ASP A 270 3.29 -16.41 -23.74
N TYR A 271 4.55 -16.26 -23.27
CA TYR A 271 5.31 -15.01 -23.34
C TYR A 271 6.74 -15.22 -23.86
N GLY A 272 7.18 -14.33 -24.75
CA GLY A 272 8.58 -14.20 -25.16
C GLY A 272 9.18 -12.88 -24.71
N VAL A 273 10.51 -12.77 -24.67
CA VAL A 273 11.17 -11.47 -24.50
C VAL A 273 10.96 -10.64 -25.77
N ALA A 274 10.57 -9.38 -25.62
CA ALA A 274 10.27 -8.52 -26.76
C ALA A 274 11.55 -8.15 -27.55
N GLU A 275 11.40 -7.93 -28.86
CA GLU A 275 12.51 -7.54 -29.74
C GLU A 275 13.12 -6.20 -29.31
N GLU A 276 12.30 -5.29 -28.80
CA GLU A 276 12.69 -3.99 -28.28
C GLU A 276 13.70 -4.13 -27.14
N LEU A 277 13.41 -4.96 -26.14
CA LEU A 277 14.33 -5.18 -25.01
C LEU A 277 15.63 -5.84 -25.48
N ILE A 278 15.55 -6.88 -26.31
CA ILE A 278 16.75 -7.55 -26.84
C ILE A 278 17.61 -6.61 -27.69
N SER A 279 16.98 -5.80 -28.54
CA SER A 279 17.66 -4.83 -29.40
C SER A 279 18.32 -3.73 -28.58
N SER A 280 17.65 -3.26 -27.52
CA SER A 280 18.22 -2.32 -26.55
C SER A 280 19.47 -2.89 -25.91
N LEU A 281 19.42 -4.11 -25.36
CA LEU A 281 20.56 -4.71 -24.67
C LEU A 281 21.76 -5.02 -25.59
N LYS A 282 21.50 -5.31 -26.87
CA LYS A 282 22.57 -5.56 -27.84
C LYS A 282 23.30 -4.28 -28.28
N GLY A 283 22.64 -3.12 -28.23
CA GLY A 283 23.22 -1.84 -28.66
C GLY A 283 23.50 -1.72 -30.17
N TYR A 284 22.63 -2.26 -31.05
CA TYR A 284 22.88 -2.23 -32.51
C TYR A 284 22.32 -1.00 -33.24
N GLY A 285 23.17 -0.37 -34.06
CA GLY A 285 22.80 0.66 -35.03
C GLY A 285 22.64 0.10 -36.45
N ASN A 286 21.45 0.29 -37.02
CA ASN A 286 21.15 0.61 -38.44
C ASN A 286 19.72 0.25 -38.87
N ASN A 287 18.94 -0.48 -38.06
CA ASN A 287 17.50 -0.70 -38.24
C ASN A 287 16.77 -0.41 -36.91
N ALA A 288 16.87 0.82 -36.44
CA ALA A 288 16.71 1.17 -35.03
C ALA A 288 15.27 1.00 -34.50
N VAL A 289 14.99 -0.16 -33.91
CA VAL A 289 13.84 -0.40 -33.02
C VAL A 289 14.03 0.36 -31.70
N THR A 290 15.27 0.69 -31.32
CA THR A 290 15.59 1.46 -30.10
C THR A 290 16.67 2.50 -30.35
N SER A 291 16.78 3.50 -29.47
CA SER A 291 17.83 4.53 -29.50
C SER A 291 19.12 4.11 -28.78
N ASN A 292 19.16 2.94 -28.12
CA ASN A 292 20.35 2.50 -27.39
C ASN A 292 21.40 1.94 -28.37
N THR A 293 22.63 2.42 -28.21
CA THR A 293 23.80 2.04 -29.03
C THR A 293 24.90 1.37 -28.21
N THR A 294 24.66 1.17 -26.91
CA THR A 294 25.63 0.58 -25.98
C THR A 294 25.25 -0.85 -25.67
N PHE A 295 26.22 -1.76 -25.82
CA PHE A 295 26.06 -3.16 -25.41
C PHE A 295 25.89 -3.27 -23.88
N ASP A 296 24.98 -4.16 -23.47
CA ASP A 296 24.63 -4.40 -22.08
C ASP A 296 24.84 -5.88 -21.74
N ASP A 297 25.80 -6.15 -20.86
CA ASP A 297 26.16 -7.51 -20.43
C ASP A 297 25.01 -8.28 -19.77
N ARG A 298 23.93 -7.60 -19.30
CA ARG A 298 22.73 -8.26 -18.78
C ARG A 298 22.07 -9.17 -19.80
N ILE A 299 22.32 -8.95 -21.09
CA ILE A 299 21.86 -9.85 -22.14
C ILE A 299 22.39 -11.28 -21.97
N LEU A 300 23.59 -11.46 -21.44
CA LEU A 300 24.19 -12.77 -21.21
C LEU A 300 23.44 -13.54 -20.12
N VAL A 301 22.95 -12.83 -19.10
CA VAL A 301 22.09 -13.41 -18.05
C VAL A 301 20.70 -13.75 -18.57
N MET A 302 20.17 -12.96 -19.51
CA MET A 302 18.84 -13.18 -20.10
C MET A 302 18.82 -14.22 -21.25
N GLN A 303 19.98 -14.48 -21.87
CA GLN A 303 20.12 -15.42 -23.00
C GLN A 303 20.58 -16.83 -22.59
N GLU A 304 21.00 -17.04 -21.34
CA GLU A 304 21.27 -18.38 -20.82
C GLU A 304 19.95 -19.15 -20.65
N ASP A 305 19.45 -19.66 -21.78
CA ASP A 305 18.52 -20.79 -21.78
C ASP A 305 19.29 -22.00 -21.23
N THR A 306 19.16 -22.23 -19.92
CA THR A 306 19.71 -23.40 -19.24
C THR A 306 18.73 -24.59 -19.25
N SER A 307 17.67 -24.53 -20.06
CA SER A 307 16.70 -25.61 -20.22
C SER A 307 17.03 -26.58 -21.36
#